data_AF-A0A4R7ZU12-F1
#
_entry.id   AF-A0A4R7ZU12-F1
#
_cell.length_a   1.000
_cell.length_b   1.000
_cell.length_c   1.000
_cell.angle_alpha   90.00
_cell.angle_beta   90.00
_cell.angle_gamma   90.00
#
_symmetry.space_group_name_H-M   'P 1'
#
loop_
_entity.id
_entity.type
_entity.pdbx_description
1 polymer ?
#
loop_
_entity_poly.entity_id
_entity_poly.type
_entity_poly.pdbx_seq_one_letter_code
_entity_poly.pdbx_strand_id
1 'polypeptide(L)'
;MSAGTPFVRLPDNPHGAGSAHRRDTQWVRIFLAGFVLWLTSLIVTLLTGNANLVPTLILLGSFLVPVTFVAWAFERWRDTHVTAELIVKAFVIGGLLGVLAASLLETYLLQPSPWLFLGVGLIEEAAKLGALVFVTRHLAQRHGRDGFVLGAAVGFGFAAFESAGYAFNALLTVKGLSLTALVETELLRSMLAPFGHGLWTAVLGGVLFREARAGRFRFNRAVLLMYLWVSVLHALWDSSHSIALALTFVLTGTSWQYRLLSMGYLPTPTSEQVHVFTLLSIGLLAVVALVGLATLRVSWRRTPPEKAHATALHKEETA
;
A
#
# COMPACT_ATOMS: atom_id res chain seq x y z
N MET A 1 32.73 -58.67 35.58
CA MET A 1 33.35 -57.39 35.97
C MET A 1 33.10 -56.40 34.86
N SER A 2 32.41 -55.31 35.21
CA SER A 2 31.77 -54.35 34.31
C SER A 2 32.46 -52.99 34.41
N ALA A 3 32.45 -52.27 33.29
CA ALA A 3 32.46 -50.81 33.12
C ALA A 3 33.74 -50.03 33.55
N GLY A 4 34.11 -48.94 32.89
CA GLY A 4 33.47 -48.20 31.80
C GLY A 4 34.35 -47.00 31.42
N THR A 5 34.31 -46.62 30.15
CA THR A 5 34.94 -45.43 29.57
C THR A 5 34.33 -44.13 30.13
N PRO A 6 35.12 -43.06 30.31
CA PRO A 6 34.57 -41.80 30.82
C PRO A 6 33.81 -41.08 29.70
N PHE A 7 32.50 -40.97 29.89
CA PHE A 7 31.62 -40.17 29.06
C PHE A 7 31.91 -38.68 29.34
N VAL A 8 32.52 -37.98 28.39
CA VAL A 8 32.65 -36.52 28.43
C VAL A 8 31.25 -35.95 28.22
N ARG A 9 30.61 -35.48 29.31
CA ARG A 9 29.40 -34.65 29.22
C ARG A 9 29.78 -33.31 28.61
N LEU A 10 29.30 -33.03 27.41
CA LEU A 10 29.17 -31.66 26.92
C LEU A 10 28.15 -30.93 27.82
N PRO A 11 28.39 -29.68 28.21
CA PRO A 11 27.40 -28.93 28.97
C PRO A 11 26.14 -28.74 28.13
N ASP A 12 25.00 -29.18 28.67
CA ASP A 12 23.68 -28.83 28.18
C ASP A 12 23.59 -27.31 28.11
N ASN A 13 23.43 -26.77 26.90
CA ASN A 13 23.24 -25.35 26.70
C ASN A 13 21.77 -25.01 27.05
N PRO A 14 21.46 -24.34 28.18
CA PRO A 14 20.10 -24.01 28.53
C PRO A 14 19.81 -22.62 27.95
N HIS A 15 19.67 -22.54 26.64
CA HIS A 15 19.07 -21.37 25.98
C HIS A 15 17.68 -21.70 25.48
N GLY A 16 16.86 -22.16 26.43
CA GLY A 16 15.43 -22.30 26.33
C GLY A 16 14.78 -21.80 27.61
N ALA A 17 14.88 -20.49 27.87
CA ALA A 17 14.10 -19.85 28.94
C ALA A 17 13.77 -18.40 28.55
N GLY A 18 12.51 -18.24 28.11
CA GLY A 18 11.74 -17.01 27.95
C GLY A 18 12.47 -15.67 27.93
N SER A 19 12.77 -15.16 26.73
CA SER A 19 12.73 -13.71 26.57
C SER A 19 11.26 -13.30 26.66
N ALA A 20 10.92 -12.63 27.76
CA ALA A 20 9.69 -11.87 27.86
C ALA A 20 9.49 -11.09 26.57
N HIS A 21 8.31 -11.21 25.97
CA HIS A 21 7.88 -10.53 24.76
C HIS A 21 8.07 -9.01 24.98
N ARG A 22 9.26 -8.47 24.66
CA ARG A 22 9.46 -7.03 24.58
C ARG A 22 8.43 -6.59 23.57
N ARG A 23 7.42 -5.82 24.01
CA ARG A 23 6.51 -5.16 23.09
C ARG A 23 7.39 -4.22 22.29
N ASP A 24 7.88 -4.69 21.15
CA ASP A 24 8.64 -3.85 20.25
C ASP A 24 7.68 -2.73 19.82
N THR A 25 8.09 -1.52 20.19
CA THR A 25 7.37 -0.27 19.97
C THR A 25 8.18 0.60 19.01
N GLN A 26 9.09 0.00 18.25
CA GLN A 26 10.04 0.72 17.41
C GLN A 26 9.31 1.37 16.23
N TRP A 27 8.30 0.71 15.64
CA TRP A 27 7.41 1.34 14.65
C TRP A 27 6.71 2.59 15.20
N VAL A 28 6.26 2.59 16.47
CA VAL A 28 5.66 3.77 17.11
C VAL A 28 6.69 4.88 17.26
N ARG A 29 7.92 4.55 17.68
CA ARG A 29 9.00 5.52 17.80
C ARG A 29 9.39 6.12 16.45
N ILE A 30 9.45 5.30 15.39
CA ILE A 30 9.72 5.75 14.03
C ILE A 30 8.62 6.70 13.56
N PHE A 31 7.35 6.36 13.79
CA PHE A 31 6.22 7.22 13.46
C PHE A 31 6.28 8.56 14.21
N LEU A 32 6.44 8.53 15.54
CA LEU A 32 6.47 9.75 16.36
C LEU A 32 7.68 10.62 16.04
N ALA A 33 8.87 10.04 15.92
CA ALA A 33 10.08 10.78 15.56
C ALA A 33 9.96 11.39 14.16
N GLY A 34 9.49 10.61 13.18
CA GLY A 34 9.28 11.08 11.82
C GLY A 34 8.20 12.16 11.74
N PHE A 35 7.12 12.06 12.52
CA PHE A 35 6.09 13.09 12.62
C PHE A 35 6.63 14.40 13.20
N VAL A 36 7.43 14.32 14.28
CA VAL A 36 8.10 15.49 14.87
C VAL A 36 9.07 16.12 13.87
N LEU A 37 9.84 15.32 13.14
CA LEU A 37 10.76 15.81 12.11
C LEU A 37 10.03 16.45 10.93
N TRP A 38 8.89 15.89 10.50
CA TRP A 38 8.04 16.46 9.46
C TRP A 38 7.47 17.82 9.91
N LEU A 39 6.89 17.87 11.12
CA LEU A 39 6.34 19.09 11.69
C LEU A 39 7.41 20.17 11.89
N THR A 40 8.60 19.77 12.36
CA THR A 40 9.74 20.68 12.52
C THR A 40 10.19 21.23 11.17
N SER A 41 10.32 20.36 10.16
CA SER A 41 10.64 20.78 8.78
C SER A 41 9.61 21.78 8.25
N LEU A 42 8.32 21.58 8.55
CA LEU A 42 7.23 22.44 8.11
C LEU A 42 7.35 23.82 8.75
N ILE A 43 7.48 23.84 10.08
CA ILE A 43 7.62 25.08 10.86
C ILE A 43 8.86 25.86 10.41
N VAL A 44 10.01 25.21 10.28
CA VAL A 44 11.24 25.89 9.85
C VAL A 44 11.10 26.43 8.43
N THR A 45 10.48 25.68 7.52
CA THR A 45 10.21 26.17 6.14
C THR A 45 9.34 27.41 6.16
N LEU A 46 8.26 27.42 6.96
CA LEU A 46 7.35 28.56 7.09
C LEU A 46 8.03 29.78 7.71
N LEU A 47 8.85 29.59 8.75
CA LEU A 47 9.53 30.68 9.45
C LEU A 47 10.68 31.30 8.65
N THR A 48 11.41 30.48 7.89
CA THR A 48 12.64 30.92 7.19
C THR A 48 12.42 31.23 5.71
N GLY A 49 11.33 30.75 5.11
CA GLY A 49 11.14 30.77 3.66
C GLY A 49 12.18 29.93 2.90
N ASN A 50 12.91 29.04 3.57
CA ASN A 50 13.97 28.24 2.96
C ASN A 50 13.40 27.12 2.07
N ALA A 51 13.35 27.37 0.76
CA ALA A 51 12.85 26.40 -0.23
C ALA A 51 13.66 25.09 -0.27
N ASN A 52 14.90 25.05 0.24
CA ASN A 52 15.70 23.82 0.28
C ASN A 52 15.11 22.76 1.23
N LEU A 53 14.20 23.13 2.13
CA LEU A 53 13.50 22.20 3.02
C LEU A 53 12.26 21.58 2.38
N VAL A 54 11.82 22.07 1.22
CA VAL A 54 10.63 21.55 0.52
C VAL A 54 10.80 20.08 0.09
N PRO A 55 11.93 19.65 -0.51
CA PRO A 55 12.16 18.24 -0.78
C PRO A 55 12.16 17.38 0.48
N THR A 56 12.69 17.90 1.59
CA THR A 56 12.66 17.21 2.90
C THR A 56 11.23 17.03 3.40
N LEU A 57 10.38 18.04 3.26
CA LEU A 57 8.95 17.94 3.60
C LEU A 57 8.27 16.85 2.79
N ILE A 58 8.40 16.91 1.46
CA ILE A 58 7.81 15.94 0.52
C ILE A 58 8.21 14.51 0.89
N LEU A 59 9.49 14.28 1.16
CA LEU A 59 9.99 12.95 1.51
C LEU A 59 9.45 12.50 2.88
N LEU A 60 9.48 13.36 3.89
CA LEU A 60 9.00 12.99 5.22
C LEU A 60 7.49 12.71 5.23
N GLY A 61 6.67 13.57 4.61
CA GLY A 61 5.22 13.40 4.61
C GLY A 61 4.78 12.19 3.78
N SER A 62 5.43 11.94 2.65
CA SER A 62 5.10 10.81 1.77
C SER A 62 5.61 9.45 2.28
N PHE A 63 6.75 9.40 2.98
CA PHE A 63 7.34 8.13 3.44
C PHE A 63 7.00 7.75 4.88
N LEU A 64 6.52 8.66 5.72
CA LEU A 64 6.32 8.40 7.16
C LEU A 64 5.44 7.18 7.44
N VAL A 65 4.22 7.16 6.92
CA VAL A 65 3.28 6.04 7.11
C VAL A 65 3.80 4.76 6.43
N PRO A 66 4.24 4.79 5.17
CA PRO A 66 4.83 3.62 4.49
C PRO A 66 6.04 3.00 5.22
N VAL A 67 6.99 3.80 5.71
CA VAL A 67 8.15 3.32 6.48
C VAL A 67 7.73 2.78 7.84
N THR A 68 6.76 3.43 8.49
CA THR A 68 6.18 2.93 9.74
C THR A 68 5.59 1.53 9.55
N PHE A 69 4.92 1.27 8.41
CA PHE A 69 4.44 -0.07 8.08
C PHE A 69 5.59 -1.08 7.93
N VAL A 70 6.67 -0.74 7.24
CA VAL A 70 7.83 -1.64 7.08
C VAL A 70 8.43 -2.00 8.44
N ALA A 71 8.57 -1.03 9.35
CA ALA A 71 9.01 -1.28 10.71
C ALA A 71 8.05 -2.19 11.48
N TRP A 72 6.74 -1.93 11.37
CA TRP A 72 5.69 -2.77 11.96
C TRP A 72 5.71 -4.20 11.43
N ALA A 73 5.96 -4.37 10.12
CA ALA A 73 6.04 -5.66 9.46
C ALA A 73 7.27 -6.44 9.92
N PHE A 74 8.43 -5.77 10.00
CA PHE A 74 9.66 -6.36 10.50
C PHE A 74 9.51 -6.91 11.93
N GLU A 75 8.87 -6.15 12.83
CA GLU A 75 8.68 -6.60 14.21
C GLU A 75 7.75 -7.80 14.35
N ARG A 76 6.73 -7.92 13.48
CA ARG A 76 5.66 -8.92 13.61
C ARG A 76 5.83 -10.16 12.75
N TRP A 77 6.54 -10.05 11.63
CA TRP A 77 6.51 -11.06 10.56
C TRP A 77 7.89 -11.53 10.12
N ARG A 78 8.98 -11.11 10.78
CA ARG A 78 10.29 -11.67 10.44
C ARG A 78 10.31 -13.17 10.71
N ASP A 79 10.78 -13.92 9.74
CA ASP A 79 11.13 -15.33 9.89
C ASP A 79 12.37 -15.65 9.04
N THR A 80 12.67 -16.94 8.89
CA THR A 80 13.85 -17.42 8.15
C THR A 80 13.77 -17.11 6.64
N HIS A 81 12.57 -16.96 6.08
CA HIS A 81 12.33 -16.76 4.65
C HIS A 81 12.03 -15.30 4.30
N VAL A 82 11.32 -14.59 5.16
CA VAL A 82 10.96 -13.18 5.04
C VAL A 82 11.88 -12.35 5.94
N THR A 83 13.05 -12.03 5.40
CA THR A 83 14.05 -11.21 6.10
C THR A 83 13.71 -9.72 6.05
N ALA A 84 14.27 -8.94 6.97
CA ALA A 84 14.17 -7.48 6.96
C ALA A 84 14.64 -6.89 5.62
N GLU A 85 15.77 -7.41 5.12
CA GLU A 85 16.35 -7.00 3.85
C GLU A 85 15.37 -7.22 2.69
N LEU A 86 14.66 -8.34 2.68
CA LEU A 86 13.67 -8.62 1.65
C LEU A 86 12.47 -7.67 1.72
N ILE A 87 11.95 -7.37 2.92
CA ILE A 87 10.86 -6.41 3.09
C ILE A 87 11.30 -5.02 2.61
N VAL A 88 12.51 -4.58 2.96
CA VAL A 88 13.06 -3.30 2.50
C VAL A 88 13.28 -3.30 0.98
N LYS A 89 13.78 -4.40 0.40
CA LYS A 89 13.90 -4.56 -1.07
C LYS A 89 12.54 -4.49 -1.75
N ALA A 90 11.52 -5.16 -1.20
CA ALA A 90 10.16 -5.13 -1.72
C ALA A 90 9.59 -3.71 -1.67
N PHE A 91 9.84 -2.98 -0.59
CA PHE A 91 9.46 -1.58 -0.47
C PHE A 91 10.17 -0.67 -1.47
N VAL A 92 11.51 -0.63 -1.46
CA VAL A 92 12.27 0.33 -2.26
C VAL A 92 12.27 -0.05 -3.74
N ILE A 93 12.77 -1.25 -4.06
CA ILE A 93 12.92 -1.70 -5.45
C ILE A 93 11.55 -2.00 -6.04
N GLY A 94 10.69 -2.69 -5.28
CA GLY A 94 9.34 -3.00 -5.76
C GLY A 94 8.50 -1.74 -5.98
N GLY A 95 8.54 -0.78 -5.04
CA GLY A 95 7.87 0.50 -5.17
C GLY A 95 8.36 1.31 -6.37
N LEU A 96 9.68 1.48 -6.53
CA LEU A 96 10.26 2.21 -7.65
C LEU A 96 9.95 1.57 -9.01
N LEU A 97 10.14 0.24 -9.13
CA LEU A 97 9.80 -0.47 -10.37
C LEU A 97 8.32 -0.34 -10.71
N GLY A 98 7.45 -0.43 -9.70
CA GLY A 98 6.03 -0.24 -9.87
C GLY A 98 5.69 1.14 -10.42
N VAL A 99 6.14 2.21 -9.76
CA VAL A 99 5.86 3.60 -10.19
C VAL A 99 6.43 3.87 -11.58
N LEU A 100 7.68 3.50 -11.85
CA LEU A 100 8.31 3.72 -13.15
C LEU A 100 7.59 2.96 -14.28
N ALA A 101 7.21 1.70 -14.04
CA ALA A 101 6.48 0.92 -15.03
C ALA A 101 5.07 1.48 -15.26
N ALA A 102 4.35 1.86 -14.20
CA ALA A 102 3.04 2.49 -14.29
C ALA A 102 3.11 3.79 -15.11
N SER A 103 4.01 4.71 -14.75
CA SER A 103 4.19 5.98 -15.45
C SER A 103 4.47 5.81 -16.95
N LEU A 104 5.32 4.85 -17.33
CA LEU A 104 5.58 4.55 -18.74
C LEU A 104 4.33 4.00 -19.44
N LEU A 105 3.72 2.96 -18.87
CA LEU A 105 2.57 2.28 -19.47
C LEU A 105 1.37 3.23 -19.61
N GLU A 106 1.08 4.05 -18.59
CA GLU A 106 -0.01 5.02 -18.63
C GLU A 106 0.19 6.07 -19.72
N THR A 107 1.41 6.59 -19.86
CA THR A 107 1.76 7.60 -20.87
C THR A 107 1.49 7.10 -22.29
N TYR A 108 1.78 5.83 -22.57
CA TYR A 108 1.65 5.28 -23.93
C TYR A 108 0.34 4.55 -24.21
N LEU A 109 -0.33 4.01 -23.18
CA LEU A 109 -1.51 3.16 -23.34
C LEU A 109 -2.82 3.85 -22.96
N LEU A 110 -2.78 4.92 -22.16
CA LEU A 110 -3.98 5.61 -21.72
C LEU A 110 -4.22 6.89 -22.51
N GLN A 111 -5.50 7.12 -22.81
CA GLN A 111 -6.02 8.31 -23.45
C GLN A 111 -7.28 8.74 -22.67
N PRO A 112 -7.63 10.04 -22.66
CA PRO A 112 -8.86 10.52 -22.04
C PRO A 112 -10.08 9.73 -22.55
N SER A 113 -10.71 8.96 -21.66
CA SER A 113 -11.85 8.11 -21.99
C SER A 113 -12.63 7.76 -20.73
N PRO A 114 -13.89 7.29 -20.85
CA PRO A 114 -14.66 6.79 -19.71
C PRO A 114 -13.99 5.62 -18.96
N TRP A 115 -13.07 4.92 -19.62
CA TRP A 115 -12.36 3.75 -19.09
C TRP A 115 -11.02 4.09 -18.44
N LEU A 116 -10.65 5.38 -18.41
CA LEU A 116 -9.33 5.84 -17.96
C LEU A 116 -8.94 5.27 -16.59
N PHE A 117 -9.79 5.46 -15.57
CA PHE A 117 -9.51 4.98 -14.21
C PHE A 117 -9.41 3.46 -14.10
N LEU A 118 -10.16 2.71 -14.93
CA LEU A 118 -10.00 1.26 -15.00
C LEU A 118 -8.67 0.87 -15.63
N GLY A 119 -8.25 1.59 -16.67
CA GLY A 119 -6.94 1.44 -17.30
C GLY A 119 -5.79 1.70 -16.33
N VAL A 120 -5.86 2.79 -15.56
CA VAL A 120 -4.90 3.11 -14.49
C VAL A 120 -4.83 1.96 -13.49
N GLY A 121 -5.96 1.58 -12.89
CA GLY A 121 -6.00 0.50 -11.90
C GLY A 121 -5.44 -0.82 -12.41
N LEU A 122 -5.71 -1.20 -13.66
CA LEU A 122 -5.13 -2.40 -14.29
C LEU A 122 -3.60 -2.27 -14.43
N ILE A 123 -3.12 -1.18 -15.02
CA ILE A 123 -1.69 -0.96 -15.26
C ILE A 123 -0.92 -0.93 -13.95
N GLU A 124 -1.41 -0.16 -12.99
CA GLU A 124 -0.80 0.04 -11.69
C GLU A 124 -0.71 -1.24 -10.87
N GLU A 125 -1.79 -2.02 -10.77
CA GLU A 125 -1.77 -3.27 -10.02
C GLU A 125 -0.94 -4.35 -10.74
N ALA A 126 -0.89 -4.33 -12.08
CA ALA A 126 -0.01 -5.21 -12.85
C ALA A 126 1.47 -4.88 -12.63
N ALA A 127 1.81 -3.60 -12.63
CA ALA A 127 3.17 -3.12 -12.37
C ALA A 127 3.64 -3.54 -10.97
N LYS A 128 2.82 -3.33 -9.93
CA LYS A 128 3.11 -3.76 -8.56
C LYS A 128 3.23 -5.28 -8.43
N LEU A 129 2.34 -6.04 -9.08
CA LEU A 129 2.42 -7.51 -9.11
C LEU A 129 3.70 -8.00 -9.79
N GLY A 130 4.06 -7.42 -10.92
CA GLY A 130 5.31 -7.73 -11.64
C GLY A 130 6.55 -7.40 -10.80
N ALA A 131 6.53 -6.26 -10.11
CA ALA A 131 7.59 -5.85 -9.20
C ALA A 131 7.72 -6.80 -8.00
N LEU A 132 6.61 -7.23 -7.41
CA LEU A 132 6.58 -8.25 -6.36
C LEU A 132 7.19 -9.56 -6.85
N VAL A 133 6.77 -10.06 -8.02
CA VAL A 133 7.31 -11.27 -8.64
C VAL A 133 8.82 -11.13 -8.86
N PHE A 134 9.28 -9.98 -9.36
CA PHE A 134 10.69 -9.72 -9.61
C PHE A 134 11.53 -9.78 -8.33
N VAL A 135 11.13 -9.04 -7.28
CA VAL A 135 11.89 -8.98 -6.02
C VAL A 135 11.92 -10.35 -5.31
N THR A 136 10.88 -11.17 -5.51
CA THR A 136 10.71 -12.44 -4.79
C THR A 136 10.98 -13.68 -5.66
N ARG A 137 11.53 -13.50 -6.87
CA ARG A 137 11.80 -14.60 -7.83
C ARG A 137 12.80 -15.63 -7.32
N HIS A 138 13.70 -15.23 -6.42
CA HIS A 138 14.75 -16.09 -5.87
C HIS A 138 14.39 -16.74 -4.53
N LEU A 139 13.16 -16.55 -4.02
CA LEU A 139 12.71 -17.26 -2.83
C LEU A 139 12.59 -18.77 -3.13
N ALA A 140 13.18 -19.60 -2.27
CA ALA A 140 13.10 -21.05 -2.38
C ALA A 140 11.69 -21.57 -2.03
N GLN A 141 11.12 -21.05 -0.93
CA GLN A 141 9.77 -21.34 -0.46
C GLN A 141 8.93 -20.06 -0.46
N ARG A 142 7.64 -20.21 -0.77
CA ARG A 142 6.68 -19.10 -0.83
C ARG A 142 5.45 -19.48 -0.03
N HIS A 143 5.26 -18.86 1.13
CA HIS A 143 4.07 -19.09 1.93
C HIS A 143 3.04 -17.99 1.70
N GLY A 144 1.76 -18.35 1.74
CA GLY A 144 0.69 -17.41 1.45
C GLY A 144 0.68 -16.17 2.35
N ARG A 145 1.07 -16.31 3.63
CA ARG A 145 1.13 -15.18 4.58
C ARG A 145 2.25 -14.19 4.27
N ASP A 146 3.39 -14.69 3.83
CA ASP A 146 4.55 -13.91 3.39
C ASP A 146 4.16 -12.99 2.22
N GLY A 147 3.34 -13.50 1.31
CA GLY A 147 2.83 -12.75 0.17
C GLY A 147 2.02 -11.52 0.56
N PHE A 148 1.27 -11.54 1.66
CA PHE A 148 0.56 -10.35 2.14
C PHE A 148 1.53 -9.29 2.65
N VAL A 149 2.57 -9.69 3.39
CA VAL A 149 3.54 -8.76 3.98
C VAL A 149 4.41 -8.14 2.88
N LEU A 150 4.94 -8.97 1.97
CA LEU A 150 5.77 -8.53 0.85
C LEU A 150 4.95 -7.73 -0.17
N GLY A 151 3.72 -8.14 -0.45
CA GLY A 151 2.79 -7.37 -1.29
C GLY A 151 2.46 -6.02 -0.68
N ALA A 152 2.17 -5.96 0.63
CA ALA A 152 1.97 -4.70 1.33
C ALA A 152 3.23 -3.81 1.24
N ALA A 153 4.42 -4.36 1.43
CA ALA A 153 5.67 -3.61 1.34
C ALA A 153 5.84 -2.97 -0.05
N VAL A 154 5.59 -3.72 -1.13
CA VAL A 154 5.58 -3.16 -2.51
C VAL A 154 4.53 -2.05 -2.65
N GLY A 155 3.29 -2.28 -2.20
CA GLY A 155 2.21 -1.31 -2.32
C GLY A 155 2.46 -0.02 -1.52
N PHE A 156 3.02 -0.13 -0.32
CA PHE A 156 3.43 1.02 0.48
C PHE A 156 4.63 1.75 -0.13
N GLY A 157 5.59 1.02 -0.68
CA GLY A 157 6.70 1.61 -1.42
C GLY A 157 6.21 2.42 -2.61
N PHE A 158 5.33 1.84 -3.43
CA PHE A 158 4.68 2.52 -4.55
C PHE A 158 3.97 3.79 -4.08
N ALA A 159 3.10 3.68 -3.07
CA ALA A 159 2.35 4.81 -2.53
C ALA A 159 3.26 5.94 -2.03
N ALA A 160 4.42 5.62 -1.44
CA ALA A 160 5.38 6.62 -0.96
C ALA A 160 5.99 7.43 -2.11
N PHE A 161 6.50 6.74 -3.14
CA PHE A 161 7.12 7.40 -4.29
C PHE A 161 6.10 8.18 -5.14
N GLU A 162 4.92 7.59 -5.35
CA GLU A 162 3.84 8.23 -6.07
C GLU A 162 3.32 9.47 -5.32
N SER A 163 3.09 9.36 -4.00
CA SER A 163 2.63 10.50 -3.18
C SER A 163 3.64 11.63 -3.12
N ALA A 164 4.95 11.34 -3.19
CA ALA A 164 5.97 12.38 -3.31
C ALA A 164 5.81 13.19 -4.61
N GLY A 165 5.47 12.53 -5.72
CA GLY A 165 5.14 13.19 -6.98
C GLY A 165 3.87 14.04 -6.89
N TYR A 166 2.81 13.52 -6.25
CA TYR A 166 1.57 14.29 -6.03
C TYR A 166 1.79 15.51 -5.14
N ALA A 167 2.55 15.37 -4.05
CA ALA A 167 2.91 16.49 -3.17
C ALA A 167 3.72 17.56 -3.91
N PHE A 168 4.66 17.13 -4.76
CA PHE A 168 5.41 18.04 -5.63
C PHE A 168 4.50 18.75 -6.64
N ASN A 169 3.57 18.04 -7.29
CA ASN A 169 2.62 18.66 -8.23
C ASN A 169 1.67 19.63 -7.52
N ALA A 170 1.19 19.29 -6.32
CA ALA A 170 0.29 20.15 -5.54
C ALA A 170 0.97 21.45 -5.07
N LEU A 171 2.29 21.42 -4.85
CA LEU A 171 3.08 22.61 -4.59
C LEU A 171 3.01 23.61 -5.75
N LEU A 172 2.96 23.12 -6.99
CA LEU A 172 3.01 23.96 -8.19
C LEU A 172 1.60 24.47 -8.55
N THR A 173 1.30 25.72 -8.22
CA THR A 173 0.01 26.34 -8.55
C THR A 173 0.19 27.50 -9.54
N VAL A 174 -0.90 27.91 -10.20
CA VAL A 174 -0.93 29.08 -11.09
C VAL A 174 -0.51 30.37 -10.36
N LYS A 175 -0.70 30.43 -9.04
CA LYS A 175 -0.33 31.57 -8.19
C LYS A 175 1.08 31.45 -7.59
N GLY A 176 1.86 30.44 -7.99
CA GLY A 176 3.20 30.15 -7.45
C GLY A 176 3.22 28.92 -6.53
N LEU A 177 4.24 28.83 -5.68
CA LEU A 177 4.42 27.70 -4.75
C LEU A 177 3.39 27.75 -3.61
N SER A 178 2.66 26.65 -3.38
CA SER A 178 1.68 26.51 -2.31
C SER A 178 2.06 25.40 -1.32
N LEU A 179 2.65 25.78 -0.19
CA LEU A 179 2.93 24.82 0.90
C LEU A 179 1.66 24.23 1.49
N THR A 180 0.57 24.99 1.53
CA THR A 180 -0.72 24.50 2.02
C THR A 180 -1.24 23.36 1.15
N ALA A 181 -1.22 23.52 -0.19
CA ALA A 181 -1.68 22.48 -1.10
C ALA A 181 -0.79 21.23 -1.05
N LEU A 182 0.53 21.41 -0.92
CA LEU A 182 1.48 20.31 -0.67
C LEU A 182 1.09 19.55 0.60
N VAL A 183 0.97 20.24 1.74
CA VAL A 183 0.68 19.61 3.04
C VAL A 183 -0.69 18.94 3.07
N GLU A 184 -1.71 19.56 2.50
CA GLU A 184 -3.05 18.96 2.37
C GLU A 184 -2.99 17.66 1.56
N THR A 185 -2.26 17.66 0.45
CA THR A 185 -2.05 16.47 -0.38
C THR A 185 -1.33 15.37 0.39
N GLU A 186 -0.25 15.71 1.11
CA GLU A 186 0.49 14.74 1.91
C GLU A 186 -0.37 14.11 3.00
N LEU A 187 -1.09 14.93 3.77
CA LEU A 187 -1.93 14.44 4.87
C LEU A 187 -3.03 13.50 4.34
N LEU A 188 -3.74 13.91 3.28
CA LEU A 188 -4.81 13.10 2.71
C LEU A 188 -4.27 11.79 2.14
N ARG A 189 -3.22 11.83 1.32
CA ARG A 189 -2.68 10.62 0.68
C ARG A 189 -2.03 9.69 1.70
N SER A 190 -1.22 10.20 2.62
CA SER A 190 -0.50 9.36 3.60
C SER A 190 -1.44 8.73 4.62
N MET A 191 -2.51 9.42 5.04
CA MET A 191 -3.52 8.83 5.93
C MET A 191 -4.33 7.73 5.24
N LEU A 192 -4.57 7.86 3.94
CA LEU A 192 -5.39 6.92 3.17
C LEU A 192 -4.59 5.77 2.56
N ALA A 193 -3.26 5.91 2.40
CA ALA A 193 -2.38 4.89 1.82
C ALA A 193 -2.56 3.46 2.39
N PRO A 194 -2.77 3.25 3.71
CA PRO A 194 -3.04 1.93 4.27
C PRO A 194 -4.33 1.26 3.78
N PHE A 195 -5.27 2.02 3.22
CA PHE A 195 -6.55 1.54 2.72
C PHE A 195 -6.62 1.44 1.19
N GLY A 196 -5.58 1.93 0.49
CA GLY A 196 -5.42 1.86 -0.96
C GLY A 196 -4.33 0.87 -1.38
N HIS A 197 -3.29 1.35 -2.07
CA HIS A 197 -2.22 0.54 -2.65
C HIS A 197 -1.63 -0.51 -1.70
N GLY A 198 -1.30 -0.11 -0.45
CA GLY A 198 -0.73 -1.04 0.54
C GLY A 198 -1.64 -2.24 0.80
N LEU A 199 -2.95 -2.01 0.90
CA LEU A 199 -3.96 -3.03 1.13
C LEU A 199 -4.18 -3.91 -0.10
N TRP A 200 -4.39 -3.30 -1.26
CA TRP A 200 -4.71 -4.04 -2.50
C TRP A 200 -3.57 -4.94 -2.94
N THR A 201 -2.35 -4.41 -2.94
CA THR A 201 -1.15 -5.19 -3.30
C THR A 201 -0.86 -6.26 -2.25
N ALA A 202 -1.17 -6.05 -0.96
CA ALA A 202 -1.10 -7.10 0.06
C ALA A 202 -2.03 -8.28 -0.28
N VAL A 203 -3.30 -7.99 -0.61
CA VAL A 203 -4.26 -9.05 -0.95
C VAL A 203 -3.80 -9.81 -2.19
N LEU A 204 -3.40 -9.09 -3.24
CA LEU A 204 -2.95 -9.68 -4.49
C LEU A 204 -1.68 -10.53 -4.29
N GLY A 205 -0.70 -10.03 -3.54
CA GLY A 205 0.51 -10.76 -3.19
C GLY A 205 0.25 -12.00 -2.34
N GLY A 206 -0.67 -11.90 -1.36
CA GLY A 206 -1.08 -13.03 -0.53
C GLY A 206 -1.74 -14.15 -1.33
N VAL A 207 -2.63 -13.80 -2.27
CA VAL A 207 -3.24 -14.78 -3.19
C VAL A 207 -2.20 -15.36 -4.13
N LEU A 208 -1.31 -14.55 -4.72
CA LEU A 208 -0.23 -15.04 -5.59
C LEU A 208 0.64 -16.09 -4.89
N PHE A 209 1.06 -15.82 -3.66
CA PHE A 209 1.89 -16.74 -2.89
C PHE A 209 1.12 -17.98 -2.44
N ARG A 210 -0.16 -17.85 -2.07
CA ARG A 210 -1.02 -19.00 -1.73
C ARG A 210 -1.15 -19.98 -2.90
N GLU A 211 -1.27 -19.46 -4.12
CA GLU A 211 -1.42 -20.27 -5.33
C GLU A 211 -0.08 -20.79 -5.88
N ALA A 212 1.06 -20.33 -5.35
CA ALA A 212 2.37 -20.82 -5.73
C ALA A 212 2.53 -22.31 -5.37
N ARG A 213 3.17 -23.07 -6.26
CA ARG A 213 3.40 -24.52 -6.08
C ARG A 213 4.84 -24.85 -6.45
N ALA A 214 5.47 -25.73 -5.66
CA ALA A 214 6.86 -26.17 -5.88
C ALA A 214 7.84 -25.00 -6.11
N GLY A 215 7.69 -23.90 -5.36
CA GLY A 215 8.54 -22.72 -5.50
C GLY A 215 8.36 -21.94 -6.82
N ARG A 216 7.24 -22.09 -7.54
CA ARG A 216 6.95 -21.34 -8.77
C ARG A 216 5.62 -20.60 -8.68
N PHE A 217 5.58 -19.38 -9.23
CA PHE A 217 4.35 -18.60 -9.36
C PHE A 217 3.38 -19.24 -10.34
N ARG A 218 2.08 -19.19 -10.02
CA ARG A 218 1.00 -19.65 -10.89
C ARG A 218 -0.02 -18.54 -11.10
N PHE A 219 -0.13 -18.05 -12.33
CA PHE A 219 -1.17 -17.11 -12.74
C PHE A 219 -2.43 -17.88 -13.11
N ASN A 220 -3.06 -18.50 -12.12
CA ASN A 220 -4.30 -19.23 -12.31
C ASN A 220 -5.53 -18.31 -12.23
N ARG A 221 -6.72 -18.88 -12.38
CA ARG A 221 -7.99 -18.16 -12.29
C ARG A 221 -8.15 -17.37 -10.98
N ALA A 222 -7.66 -17.88 -9.85
CA ALA A 222 -7.78 -17.18 -8.57
C ALA A 222 -6.93 -15.91 -8.52
N VAL A 223 -5.68 -15.97 -9.03
CA VAL A 223 -4.81 -14.79 -9.14
C VAL A 223 -5.39 -13.78 -10.13
N LEU A 224 -5.86 -14.24 -11.30
CA LEU A 224 -6.44 -13.36 -12.31
C LEU A 224 -7.70 -12.64 -11.80
N LEU A 225 -8.63 -13.37 -11.16
CA LEU A 225 -9.83 -12.77 -10.60
C LEU A 225 -9.51 -11.79 -9.46
N MET A 226 -8.52 -12.10 -8.63
CA MET A 226 -8.09 -11.17 -7.57
C MET A 226 -7.46 -9.91 -8.16
N TYR A 227 -6.61 -10.04 -9.18
CA TYR A 227 -6.02 -8.92 -9.90
C TYR A 227 -7.10 -8.00 -10.50
N LEU A 228 -8.06 -8.56 -11.23
CA LEU A 228 -9.16 -7.78 -11.80
C LEU A 228 -10.01 -7.12 -10.70
N TRP A 229 -10.27 -7.83 -9.61
CA TRP A 229 -11.02 -7.30 -8.47
C TRP A 229 -10.32 -6.08 -7.82
N VAL A 230 -9.03 -6.20 -7.51
CA VAL A 230 -8.29 -5.07 -6.91
C VAL A 230 -8.13 -3.91 -7.90
N SER A 231 -8.00 -4.19 -9.20
CA SER A 231 -7.96 -3.15 -10.24
C SER A 231 -9.27 -2.37 -10.33
N VAL A 232 -10.42 -3.03 -10.15
CA VAL A 232 -11.72 -2.36 -10.07
C VAL A 232 -11.84 -1.53 -8.79
N LEU A 233 -11.38 -2.03 -7.63
CA LEU A 233 -11.36 -1.24 -6.40
C LEU A 233 -10.49 0.00 -6.54
N HIS A 234 -9.34 -0.13 -7.21
CA HIS A 234 -8.46 0.97 -7.53
C HIS A 234 -9.15 1.99 -8.44
N ALA A 235 -9.76 1.54 -9.53
CA ALA A 235 -10.50 2.42 -10.44
C ALA A 235 -11.63 3.18 -9.72
N LEU A 236 -12.33 2.52 -8.81
CA LEU A 236 -13.38 3.14 -7.98
C LEU A 236 -12.81 4.16 -7.00
N TRP A 237 -11.63 3.90 -6.44
CA TRP A 237 -10.92 4.85 -5.59
C TRP A 237 -10.57 6.13 -6.37
N ASP A 238 -9.91 6.01 -7.52
CA ASP A 238 -9.47 7.17 -8.31
C ASP A 238 -10.65 7.96 -8.88
N SER A 239 -11.72 7.26 -9.26
CA SER A 239 -12.94 7.89 -9.77
C SER A 239 -13.86 8.44 -8.68
N SER A 240 -13.57 8.23 -7.38
CA SER A 240 -14.48 8.59 -6.27
C SER A 240 -14.89 10.06 -6.29
N HIS A 241 -13.94 10.99 -6.49
CA HIS A 241 -14.25 12.42 -6.57
C HIS A 241 -15.07 12.78 -7.82
N SER A 242 -14.77 12.16 -8.97
CA SER A 242 -15.52 12.36 -10.23
C SER A 242 -16.96 11.86 -10.11
N ILE A 243 -17.15 10.69 -9.48
CA ILE A 243 -18.47 10.12 -9.19
C ILE A 243 -19.22 11.02 -8.21
N ALA A 244 -18.58 11.45 -7.12
CA ALA A 244 -19.18 12.36 -6.15
C ALA A 244 -19.62 13.69 -6.79
N LEU A 245 -18.80 14.24 -7.68
CA LEU A 245 -19.14 15.45 -8.43
C LEU A 245 -20.36 15.23 -9.33
N ALA A 246 -20.37 14.16 -10.11
CA ALA A 246 -21.49 13.82 -11.00
C ALA A 246 -22.80 13.64 -10.20
N LEU A 247 -22.75 12.87 -9.11
CA LEU A 247 -23.90 12.66 -8.23
C LEU A 247 -24.37 13.97 -7.57
N THR A 248 -23.44 14.84 -7.16
CA THR A 248 -23.79 16.15 -6.59
C THR A 248 -24.59 16.98 -7.60
N PHE A 249 -24.16 17.04 -8.86
CA PHE A 249 -24.90 17.73 -9.91
C PHE A 249 -26.25 17.07 -10.18
N VAL A 250 -26.33 15.74 -10.23
CA VAL A 250 -27.63 15.05 -10.40
C VAL A 250 -28.61 15.39 -9.28
N LEU A 251 -28.14 15.50 -8.04
CA LEU A 251 -28.99 15.70 -6.86
C LEU A 251 -29.37 17.17 -6.63
N THR A 252 -28.49 18.11 -6.96
CA THR A 252 -28.61 19.53 -6.55
C THR A 252 -28.43 20.51 -7.71
N GLY A 253 -28.13 20.02 -8.91
CA GLY A 253 -27.82 20.84 -10.07
C GLY A 253 -29.02 21.61 -10.59
N THR A 254 -28.81 22.88 -10.92
CA THR A 254 -29.87 23.72 -11.51
C THR A 254 -29.72 23.82 -13.03
N SER A 255 -30.82 24.05 -13.75
CA SER A 255 -30.82 24.18 -15.22
C SER A 255 -29.88 25.30 -15.74
N TRP A 256 -29.61 26.32 -14.92
CA TRP A 256 -28.65 27.36 -15.26
C TRP A 256 -27.19 26.88 -15.18
N GLN A 257 -26.84 26.08 -14.17
CA GLN A 257 -25.50 25.51 -14.05
C GLN A 257 -25.18 24.57 -15.22
N TYR A 258 -26.14 23.76 -15.67
CA TYR A 258 -25.96 22.93 -16.87
C TYR A 258 -25.75 23.75 -18.15
N ARG A 259 -26.45 24.89 -18.27
CA ARG A 259 -26.23 25.82 -19.40
C ARG A 259 -24.83 26.43 -19.35
N LEU A 260 -24.37 26.88 -18.19
CA LEU A 260 -23.01 27.38 -18.01
C LEU A 260 -21.97 26.34 -18.43
N LEU A 261 -22.11 25.09 -17.97
CA LEU A 261 -21.23 23.99 -18.34
C LEU A 261 -21.24 23.71 -19.85
N SER A 262 -22.42 23.74 -20.49
CA SER A 262 -22.53 23.56 -21.96
C SER A 262 -21.85 24.68 -22.77
N MET A 263 -21.68 25.85 -22.16
CA MET A 263 -20.95 26.99 -22.73
C MET A 263 -19.47 27.01 -22.32
N GLY A 264 -18.98 26.01 -21.59
CA GLY A 264 -17.59 25.92 -21.12
C GLY A 264 -17.27 26.71 -19.86
N TYR A 265 -18.28 27.24 -19.16
CA TYR A 265 -18.10 27.97 -17.91
C TYR A 265 -18.28 27.06 -16.69
N LEU A 266 -17.36 27.14 -15.72
CA LEU A 266 -17.47 26.44 -14.45
C LEU A 266 -18.38 27.23 -13.49
N PRO A 267 -19.54 26.69 -13.10
CA PRO A 267 -20.41 27.36 -12.14
C PRO A 267 -19.77 27.38 -10.75
N THR A 268 -19.94 28.48 -10.01
CA THR A 268 -19.57 28.52 -8.59
C THR A 268 -20.45 27.57 -7.79
N PRO A 269 -19.88 26.67 -6.97
CA PRO A 269 -20.67 25.70 -6.21
C PRO A 269 -21.45 26.39 -5.08
N THR A 270 -22.67 25.90 -4.80
CA THR A 270 -23.45 26.32 -3.63
C THR A 270 -22.94 25.67 -2.35
N SER A 271 -23.26 26.21 -1.17
CA SER A 271 -22.89 25.57 0.11
C SER A 271 -23.50 24.17 0.26
N GLU A 272 -24.70 23.95 -0.26
CA GLU A 272 -25.32 22.63 -0.31
C GLU A 272 -24.53 21.67 -1.20
N GLN A 273 -24.10 22.12 -2.39
CA GLN A 273 -23.27 21.34 -3.30
C GLN A 273 -21.95 20.94 -2.67
N VAL A 274 -21.29 21.85 -1.95
CA VAL A 274 -20.06 21.54 -1.21
C VAL A 274 -20.31 20.45 -0.17
N HIS A 275 -21.36 20.56 0.64
CA HIS A 275 -21.69 19.53 1.64
C HIS A 275 -22.01 18.17 1.01
N VAL A 276 -22.87 18.14 -0.01
CA VAL A 276 -23.24 16.89 -0.71
C VAL A 276 -22.02 16.25 -1.35
N PHE A 277 -21.18 17.04 -2.04
CA PHE A 277 -19.93 16.56 -2.64
C PHE A 277 -18.97 15.98 -1.61
N THR A 278 -18.76 16.68 -0.48
CA THR A 278 -17.88 16.21 0.59
C THR A 278 -18.38 14.90 1.20
N LEU A 279 -19.68 14.81 1.51
CA LEU A 279 -20.29 13.59 2.06
C LEU A 279 -20.17 12.41 1.09
N LEU A 280 -20.45 12.62 -0.20
CA LEU A 280 -20.34 11.58 -1.23
C LEU A 280 -18.88 11.15 -1.45
N SER A 281 -17.94 12.10 -1.51
CA SER A 281 -16.52 11.79 -1.72
C SER A 281 -15.95 10.94 -0.57
N ILE A 282 -16.19 11.36 0.68
CA ILE A 282 -15.75 10.61 1.85
C ILE A 282 -16.48 9.27 1.94
N GLY A 283 -17.79 9.26 1.68
CA GLY A 283 -18.61 8.04 1.70
C GLY A 283 -18.12 6.98 0.71
N LEU A 284 -17.82 7.38 -0.53
CA LEU A 284 -17.31 6.48 -1.58
C LEU A 284 -15.94 5.91 -1.20
N LEU A 285 -15.00 6.75 -0.75
CA LEU A 285 -13.69 6.30 -0.28
C LEU A 285 -13.81 5.33 0.89
N ALA A 286 -14.71 5.61 1.85
CA ALA A 286 -14.96 4.73 2.99
C ALA A 286 -15.52 3.38 2.54
N VAL A 287 -16.46 3.35 1.60
CA VAL A 287 -17.01 2.11 1.04
C VAL A 287 -15.91 1.29 0.36
N VAL A 288 -15.10 1.90 -0.51
CA VAL A 288 -13.99 1.21 -1.19
C VAL A 288 -12.98 0.66 -0.18
N ALA A 289 -12.60 1.44 0.84
CA ALA A 289 -11.72 0.99 1.92
C ALA A 289 -12.29 -0.20 2.69
N LEU A 290 -13.57 -0.15 3.07
CA LEU A 290 -14.25 -1.24 3.79
C LEU A 290 -14.31 -2.53 2.96
N VAL A 291 -14.61 -2.41 1.66
CA VAL A 291 -14.61 -3.54 0.73
C VAL A 291 -13.20 -4.12 0.57
N GLY A 292 -12.17 -3.27 0.49
CA GLY A 292 -10.77 -3.70 0.50
C GLY A 292 -10.42 -4.47 1.77
N LEU A 293 -10.80 -3.96 2.95
CA LEU A 293 -10.54 -4.59 4.25
C LEU A 293 -11.28 -5.93 4.39
N ALA A 294 -12.52 -6.00 3.92
CA ALA A 294 -13.28 -7.24 3.86
C ALA A 294 -12.58 -8.26 2.94
N THR A 295 -12.09 -7.82 1.78
CA THR A 295 -11.34 -8.66 0.84
C THR A 295 -10.06 -9.20 1.50
N LEU A 296 -9.28 -8.34 2.18
CA LEU A 296 -8.11 -8.76 2.95
C LEU A 296 -8.49 -9.80 4.00
N ARG A 297 -9.52 -9.53 4.81
CA ARG A 297 -9.95 -10.44 5.89
C ARG A 297 -10.35 -11.81 5.35
N VAL A 298 -11.11 -11.86 4.25
CA VAL A 298 -11.53 -13.11 3.61
C VAL A 298 -10.33 -13.86 3.03
N SER A 299 -9.48 -13.18 2.27
CA SER A 299 -8.29 -13.79 1.66
C SER A 299 -7.30 -14.29 2.71
N TRP A 300 -7.10 -13.53 3.78
CA TRP A 300 -6.27 -13.91 4.91
C TRP A 300 -6.78 -15.16 5.61
N ARG A 301 -8.09 -15.22 5.91
CA ARG A 301 -8.72 -16.39 6.55
C ARG A 301 -8.66 -17.65 5.68
N ARG A 302 -8.71 -17.49 4.36
CA ARG A 302 -8.56 -18.59 3.39
C ARG A 302 -7.10 -19.04 3.19
N THR A 303 -6.14 -18.39 3.86
CA THR A 303 -4.72 -18.69 3.72
C THR A 303 -4.20 -19.34 5.01
N PRO A 304 -4.00 -20.68 5.01
CA PRO A 304 -3.54 -21.38 6.20
C PRO A 304 -2.17 -20.88 6.67
N PRO A 305 -1.92 -20.80 8.00
CA PRO A 305 -0.57 -20.64 8.51
C PRO A 305 0.31 -21.84 8.15
N GLU A 306 1.60 -21.58 7.91
CA GLU A 306 2.62 -22.57 7.53
C GLU A 306 2.62 -23.84 8.39
N LYS A 307 2.41 -23.70 9.71
CA LYS A 307 2.35 -24.83 10.66
C LYS A 307 1.21 -25.84 10.41
N ALA A 308 0.18 -25.48 9.65
CA ALA A 308 -0.92 -26.38 9.33
C ALA A 308 -0.67 -27.22 8.05
N HIS A 309 0.23 -26.79 7.16
CA HIS A 309 0.51 -27.51 5.91
C HIS A 309 1.37 -28.75 6.15
N ALA A 310 2.30 -28.70 7.11
CA ALA A 310 3.12 -29.84 7.52
C ALA A 310 2.26 -30.99 8.11
N THR A 311 1.21 -30.66 8.86
CA THR A 311 0.30 -31.67 9.44
C THR A 311 -0.66 -32.28 8.41
N ALA A 312 -1.03 -31.51 7.37
CA ALA A 312 -1.91 -31.98 6.30
C ALA A 312 -1.17 -32.92 5.34
N LEU A 313 0.05 -32.55 4.93
CA LEU A 313 0.89 -33.40 4.08
C LEU A 313 1.26 -34.71 4.78
N HIS A 314 1.58 -34.65 6.08
CA HIS A 314 1.91 -35.86 6.82
C HIS A 314 0.70 -36.81 6.95
N LYS A 315 -0.53 -36.28 7.03
CA LYS A 315 -1.76 -37.10 7.05
C LYS A 315 -2.08 -37.76 5.70
N GLU A 316 -1.79 -37.10 4.58
CA GLU A 316 -1.95 -37.69 3.24
C GLU A 316 -0.87 -38.73 2.91
N GLU A 317 0.32 -38.63 3.50
CA GLU A 317 1.39 -39.62 3.32
C GLU A 317 1.26 -40.86 4.22
N THR A 318 0.47 -40.76 5.30
CA THR A 318 0.20 -41.86 6.24
C THR A 318 -1.17 -42.52 6.07
N ALA A 319 -1.96 -42.11 5.06
CA ALA A 319 -3.28 -42.66 4.74
C ALA A 319 -3.23 -43.43 3.41
#